data_AF-A0A7K6RIC9-F1
#
_entry.id   AF-A0A7K6RIC9-F1
#
_cell.length_a   1.000
_cell.length_b   1.000
_cell.length_c   1.000
_cell.angle_alpha   90.00
_cell.angle_beta   90.00
_cell.angle_gamma   90.00
#
_symmetry.space_group_name_H-M   'P 1'
#
loop_
_entity.id
_entity.type
_entity.pdbx_description
1 polymer ?
#
loop_
_entity_poly.entity_id
_entity_poly.type
_entity_poly.pdbx_seq_one_letter_code
_entity_poly.pdbx_strand_id
1 'polypeptide(L)'
;MMKFTKPNFIFLVGGIIIYVVDIGVDFWVVSKYFCQRQYSWSILILCFRGFSSLITQIFSYEWFKNDWEGTDTGKLKWIFLVHLFQCGIFIRYWFALKYGCQAAFKQNSGGDASETDPSNFIQKQAIDVVTDINMLRVFKTFLETTPQLFVQIYILMEHGKNNFDQYAAIIMSFCGISFSTVDYQTSLRKSLPDKDEFHVLPKLVYLFYKLLTITSWILSFSLITLLSVRSSVTLLVFLWICGFIWTLKQHTAFCKSKKMEYLYRSVVGIILIFTFFNIKGRKTKVYISIYYATHTVVTLGILFAYIFWKPPIIKEIHFTIVSILTVLSLVLGIIFLVLYYRWFHPTAYCRPQACSDETDGETEQRERAKPGRFQNFIMQ
;
A
#
# COMPACT_ATOMS: atom_id res chain seq x y z
N MET A 1 16.57 -2.56 19.13
CA MET A 1 17.31 -3.35 18.12
C MET A 1 16.32 -4.16 17.30
N MET A 2 16.19 -3.85 16.00
CA MET A 2 15.19 -4.44 15.11
C MET A 2 15.60 -5.86 14.71
N LYS A 3 14.82 -6.88 15.07
CA LYS A 3 15.16 -8.28 14.77
C LYS A 3 14.26 -8.85 13.68
N PHE A 4 14.87 -9.37 12.62
CA PHE A 4 14.16 -10.18 11.63
C PHE A 4 13.99 -11.61 12.18
N THR A 5 12.76 -12.00 12.52
CA THR A 5 12.47 -13.26 13.21
C THR A 5 11.92 -14.35 12.27
N LYS A 6 11.89 -15.61 12.73
CA LYS A 6 11.30 -16.73 11.98
C LYS A 6 9.85 -16.49 11.55
N PRO A 7 8.95 -15.91 12.38
CA PRO A 7 7.62 -15.50 11.93
C PRO A 7 7.65 -14.52 10.75
N ASN A 8 8.55 -13.53 10.74
CA ASN A 8 8.68 -12.60 9.62
C ASN A 8 9.07 -13.33 8.32
N PHE A 9 9.91 -14.36 8.41
CA PHE A 9 10.25 -15.21 7.26
C PHE A 9 9.04 -16.00 6.76
N ILE A 10 8.23 -16.57 7.65
CA ILE A 10 7.00 -17.30 7.27
C ILE A 10 6.02 -16.34 6.58
N PHE A 11 5.83 -15.13 7.11
CA PHE A 11 4.99 -14.11 6.47
C PHE A 11 5.52 -13.70 5.10
N LEU A 12 6.84 -13.62 4.91
CA LEU A 12 7.45 -13.36 3.60
C LEU A 12 7.12 -14.46 2.59
N VAL A 13 7.27 -15.74 2.98
CA VAL A 13 6.92 -16.89 2.12
C VAL A 13 5.44 -16.89 1.78
N GLY A 14 4.57 -16.69 2.77
CA GLY A 14 3.12 -16.55 2.53
C GLY A 14 2.80 -15.39 1.59
N GLY A 15 3.51 -14.26 1.73
CA GLY A 15 3.39 -13.11 0.85
C GLY A 15 3.75 -13.41 -0.61
N ILE A 16 4.72 -14.29 -0.87
CA ILE A 16 5.08 -14.75 -2.23
C ILE A 16 3.97 -15.63 -2.81
N ILE A 17 3.46 -16.58 -2.02
CA ILE A 17 2.38 -17.47 -2.45
C ILE A 17 1.14 -16.65 -2.83
N ILE A 18 0.75 -15.70 -1.98
CA ILE A 18 -0.38 -14.80 -2.26
C ILE A 18 -0.15 -14.03 -3.56
N TYR A 19 1.07 -13.53 -3.79
CA TYR A 19 1.39 -12.80 -5.02
C TYR A 19 1.26 -13.66 -6.29
N VAL A 20 1.68 -14.93 -6.23
CA VAL A 20 1.54 -15.87 -7.36
C VAL A 20 0.08 -16.26 -7.59
N VAL A 21 -0.67 -16.52 -6.52
CA VAL A 21 -2.10 -16.82 -6.60
C VAL A 21 -2.87 -15.63 -7.20
N ASP A 22 -2.57 -14.41 -6.76
CA ASP A 22 -3.16 -13.17 -7.26
C ASP A 22 -2.93 -13.01 -8.77
N ILE A 23 -1.70 -13.25 -9.26
CA ILE A 23 -1.40 -13.32 -10.69
C ILE A 23 -2.30 -14.32 -11.43
N GLY A 24 -2.45 -15.53 -10.88
CA GLY A 24 -3.28 -16.58 -11.49
C GLY A 24 -4.76 -16.20 -11.52
N VAL A 25 -5.28 -15.63 -10.42
CA VAL A 25 -6.66 -15.17 -10.30
C VAL A 25 -6.94 -14.05 -11.31
N ASP A 26 -6.03 -13.09 -11.49
CA ASP A 26 -6.19 -12.02 -12.47
C ASP A 26 -6.36 -12.56 -13.90
N PHE A 27 -5.49 -13.49 -14.31
CA PHE A 27 -5.59 -14.12 -15.64
C PHE A 27 -6.83 -15.00 -15.79
N TRP A 28 -7.23 -15.70 -14.73
CA TRP A 28 -8.47 -16.46 -14.69
C TRP A 28 -9.69 -15.57 -14.91
N VAL A 29 -9.77 -14.44 -14.19
CA VAL A 29 -10.86 -13.47 -14.31
C VAL A 29 -10.92 -12.86 -15.71
N VAL A 30 -9.77 -12.47 -16.28
CA VAL A 30 -9.66 -11.97 -17.66
C VAL A 30 -10.19 -13.00 -18.65
N SER A 31 -9.78 -14.27 -18.51
CA SER A 31 -10.19 -15.37 -19.38
C SER A 31 -11.69 -15.64 -19.26
N LYS A 32 -12.25 -15.60 -18.05
CA LYS A 32 -13.68 -15.75 -17.79
C LYS A 32 -14.49 -14.68 -18.53
N TYR A 33 -14.11 -13.41 -18.41
CA TYR A 33 -14.80 -12.32 -19.13
C TYR A 33 -14.64 -12.42 -20.64
N PHE A 34 -13.47 -12.84 -21.12
CA PHE A 34 -13.22 -13.05 -22.54
C PHE A 34 -14.12 -14.17 -23.12
N CYS A 35 -14.20 -15.32 -22.45
CA CYS A 35 -15.07 -16.44 -22.83
C CYS A 35 -16.56 -16.07 -22.79
N GLN A 36 -16.96 -15.18 -21.87
CA GLN A 36 -18.32 -14.66 -21.78
C GLN A 36 -18.63 -13.57 -22.82
N ARG A 37 -17.73 -13.32 -23.79
CA ARG A 37 -17.81 -12.26 -24.82
C ARG A 37 -17.90 -10.84 -24.27
N GLN A 38 -17.49 -10.64 -23.01
CA GLN A 38 -17.44 -9.34 -22.35
C GLN A 38 -16.06 -8.72 -22.52
N TYR A 39 -15.69 -8.42 -23.77
CA TYR A 39 -14.34 -7.99 -24.12
C TYR A 39 -13.93 -6.68 -23.46
N SER A 40 -14.85 -5.72 -23.29
CA SER A 40 -14.55 -4.43 -22.66
C SER A 40 -14.06 -4.60 -21.22
N TRP A 41 -14.69 -5.47 -20.43
CA TRP A 41 -14.29 -5.74 -19.04
C TRP A 41 -12.96 -6.50 -18.97
N SER A 42 -12.76 -7.47 -19.87
CA SER A 42 -11.50 -8.21 -19.99
C SER A 42 -10.32 -7.28 -20.32
N ILE A 43 -10.48 -6.39 -21.30
CA ILE A 43 -9.48 -5.39 -21.69
C ILE A 43 -9.21 -4.43 -20.53
N LEU A 44 -10.25 -3.93 -19.86
CA LEU A 44 -10.08 -2.98 -18.76
C LEU A 44 -9.28 -3.58 -17.59
N ILE A 45 -9.54 -4.83 -17.21
CA ILE A 45 -8.81 -5.54 -16.15
C ILE A 45 -7.34 -5.75 -16.56
N LEU A 46 -7.09 -6.12 -17.82
CA LEU A 46 -5.74 -6.23 -18.37
C LEU A 46 -5.01 -4.88 -18.40
N CYS A 47 -5.70 -3.77 -18.69
CA CYS A 47 -5.11 -2.43 -18.65
C CYS A 47 -4.66 -2.05 -17.24
N PHE A 48 -5.50 -2.26 -16.22
CA PHE A 48 -5.11 -1.99 -14.83
C PHE A 48 -3.92 -2.83 -14.40
N ARG A 49 -3.93 -4.11 -14.74
CA ARG A 49 -2.83 -5.04 -14.49
C ARG A 49 -1.54 -4.62 -15.18
N GLY A 50 -1.59 -4.35 -16.48
CA GLY A 50 -0.44 -3.93 -17.28
C GLY A 50 0.16 -2.62 -16.77
N PHE A 51 -0.70 -1.64 -16.46
CA PHE A 51 -0.28 -0.34 -15.92
C PHE A 51 0.40 -0.49 -14.55
N SER A 52 -0.23 -1.18 -13.62
CA SER A 52 0.33 -1.50 -12.30
C SER A 52 1.66 -2.23 -12.41
N SER A 53 1.73 -3.29 -13.23
CA SER A 53 2.95 -4.07 -13.42
C SER A 53 4.08 -3.21 -13.99
N LEU A 54 3.81 -2.38 -15.02
CA LEU A 54 4.77 -1.45 -15.60
C LEU A 54 5.36 -0.52 -14.53
N ILE A 55 4.51 0.16 -13.76
CA ILE A 55 4.93 1.09 -12.70
C ILE A 55 5.77 0.36 -11.65
N THR A 56 5.33 -0.82 -11.23
CA THR A 56 6.01 -1.63 -10.21
C THR A 56 7.39 -2.08 -10.69
N GLN A 57 7.54 -2.50 -11.96
CA GLN A 57 8.84 -2.85 -12.54
C GLN A 57 9.77 -1.65 -12.67
N ILE A 58 9.25 -0.48 -13.07
CA ILE A 58 10.05 0.75 -13.18
C ILE A 58 10.64 1.14 -11.82
N PHE A 59 9.82 1.17 -10.76
CA PHE A 59 10.32 1.45 -9.41
C PHE A 59 11.26 0.35 -8.92
N SER A 60 10.90 -0.92 -9.12
CA SER A 60 11.74 -2.05 -8.74
C SER A 60 13.12 -1.96 -9.37
N TYR A 61 13.22 -1.69 -10.67
CA TYR A 61 14.48 -1.57 -11.38
C TYR A 61 15.29 -0.37 -10.90
N GLU A 62 14.67 0.80 -10.80
CA GLU A 62 15.36 2.02 -10.39
C GLU A 62 15.93 1.90 -8.98
N TRP A 63 15.18 1.31 -8.06
CA TRP A 63 15.67 1.02 -6.71
C TRP A 63 16.81 -0.01 -6.74
N PHE A 64 16.71 -1.06 -7.57
CA PHE A 64 17.77 -2.06 -7.72
C PHE A 64 19.07 -1.43 -8.24
N LYS A 65 18.95 -0.56 -9.23
CA LYS A 65 20.06 0.21 -9.81
C LYS A 65 20.68 1.16 -8.78
N ASN A 66 19.86 1.78 -7.93
CA ASN A 66 20.33 2.73 -6.92
C ASN A 66 21.05 2.07 -5.75
N ASP A 67 20.73 0.81 -5.47
CA ASP A 67 21.33 0.00 -4.40
C ASP A 67 22.51 -0.85 -4.94
N TRP A 68 22.70 -0.91 -6.26
CA TRP A 68 23.81 -1.61 -6.91
C TRP A 68 25.10 -0.77 -6.86
N GLU A 69 26.08 -1.23 -6.09
CA GLU A 69 27.40 -0.58 -5.97
C GLU A 69 28.47 -1.19 -6.89
N GLY A 70 28.13 -2.20 -7.70
CA GLY A 70 29.08 -2.90 -8.58
C GLY A 70 29.39 -2.16 -9.88
N THR A 71 30.62 -2.28 -10.38
CA THR A 71 31.04 -1.72 -11.68
C THR A 71 30.63 -2.57 -12.89
N ASP A 72 30.09 -3.78 -12.66
CA ASP A 72 29.68 -4.72 -13.69
C ASP A 72 28.38 -4.27 -14.40
N THR A 73 28.55 -3.58 -15.52
CA THR A 73 27.45 -3.12 -16.37
C THR A 73 26.69 -4.26 -17.04
N GLY A 74 27.30 -5.44 -17.19
CA GLY A 74 26.66 -6.62 -17.79
C GLY A 74 25.54 -7.16 -16.90
N LYS A 75 25.79 -7.29 -15.60
CA LYS A 75 24.75 -7.69 -14.62
C LYS A 75 23.60 -6.70 -14.57
N LEU A 76 23.87 -5.40 -14.64
CA LEU A 76 22.81 -4.38 -14.66
C LEU A 76 21.92 -4.49 -15.92
N LYS A 77 22.51 -4.80 -17.08
CA LYS A 77 21.76 -5.07 -18.32
C LYS A 77 20.88 -6.32 -18.20
N TRP A 78 21.38 -7.39 -17.59
CA TRP A 78 20.56 -8.58 -17.30
C TRP A 78 19.39 -8.27 -16.37
N ILE A 79 19.64 -7.53 -15.29
CA ILE A 79 18.58 -7.11 -14.36
C ILE A 79 17.54 -6.26 -15.09
N PHE A 80 17.96 -5.34 -15.96
CA PHE A 80 17.05 -4.57 -16.81
C PHE A 80 16.20 -5.48 -17.71
N LEU A 81 16.83 -6.44 -18.39
CA LEU A 81 16.13 -7.41 -19.24
C LEU A 81 15.08 -8.21 -18.45
N VAL A 82 15.41 -8.64 -17.23
CA VAL A 82 14.45 -9.38 -16.39
C VAL A 82 13.27 -8.51 -15.95
N HIS A 83 13.48 -7.23 -15.68
CA HIS A 83 12.39 -6.29 -15.40
C HIS A 83 11.54 -6.02 -16.66
N LEU A 84 12.17 -5.96 -17.84
CA LEU A 84 11.48 -5.81 -19.13
C LEU A 84 10.53 -7.00 -19.40
N PHE A 85 10.97 -8.22 -19.08
CA PHE A 85 10.15 -9.43 -19.14
C PHE A 85 9.20 -9.62 -17.94
N GLN A 86 8.98 -8.59 -17.13
CA GLN A 86 8.08 -8.60 -15.96
C GLN A 86 8.48 -9.58 -14.83
N CYS A 87 9.68 -10.16 -14.87
CA CYS A 87 10.17 -11.09 -13.86
C CYS A 87 11.00 -10.41 -12.74
N GLY A 88 11.16 -9.09 -12.77
CA GLY A 88 11.98 -8.34 -11.81
C GLY A 88 11.54 -8.48 -10.35
N ILE A 89 10.23 -8.60 -10.11
CA ILE A 89 9.68 -8.81 -8.77
C ILE A 89 10.09 -10.14 -8.15
N PHE A 90 10.22 -11.21 -8.96
CA PHE A 90 10.67 -12.51 -8.48
C PHE A 90 12.14 -12.47 -8.06
N ILE A 91 12.97 -11.68 -8.75
CA ILE A 91 14.34 -11.40 -8.30
C ILE A 91 14.32 -10.71 -6.93
N ARG A 92 13.46 -9.71 -6.71
CA ARG A 92 13.34 -9.07 -5.38
C ARG A 92 12.95 -10.06 -4.29
N TYR A 93 11.96 -10.92 -4.56
CA TYR A 93 11.58 -11.96 -3.61
C TYR A 93 12.69 -12.98 -3.35
N TRP A 94 13.47 -13.34 -4.36
CA TRP A 94 14.64 -14.19 -4.20
C TRP A 94 15.67 -13.58 -3.24
N PHE A 95 15.99 -12.29 -3.41
CA PHE A 95 16.87 -11.59 -2.48
C PHE A 95 16.27 -11.48 -1.08
N ALA A 96 14.97 -11.20 -0.96
CA ALA A 96 14.27 -11.16 0.32
C ALA A 96 14.34 -12.52 1.04
N LEU A 97 14.17 -13.63 0.32
CA LEU A 97 14.30 -14.98 0.87
C LEU A 97 15.74 -15.28 1.30
N LYS A 98 16.73 -14.91 0.48
CA LYS A 98 18.15 -15.12 0.79
C LYS A 98 18.54 -14.38 2.08
N TYR A 99 18.28 -13.07 2.14
CA TYR A 99 18.62 -12.26 3.30
C TYR A 99 17.75 -12.59 4.51
N GLY A 100 16.45 -12.84 4.31
CA GLY A 100 15.52 -13.23 5.36
C GLY A 100 15.88 -14.58 5.99
N CYS A 101 16.31 -15.56 5.19
CA CYS A 101 16.75 -16.87 5.69
C CYS A 101 18.05 -16.74 6.49
N GLN A 102 19.03 -15.97 5.98
CA GLN A 102 20.26 -15.71 6.71
C GLN A 102 19.99 -14.98 8.04
N ALA A 103 19.11 -13.99 8.04
CA ALA A 103 18.75 -13.26 9.25
C ALA A 103 17.96 -14.12 10.26
N ALA A 104 17.07 -15.00 9.80
CA ALA A 104 16.18 -15.79 10.67
C ALA A 104 16.80 -17.11 11.19
N PHE A 105 17.72 -17.72 10.45
CA PHE A 105 18.22 -19.08 10.75
C PHE A 105 19.74 -19.19 10.92
N LYS A 106 20.57 -18.31 10.33
CA LYS A 106 22.04 -18.43 10.42
C LYS A 106 22.68 -17.80 11.66
N GLN A 107 21.91 -17.21 12.58
CA GLN A 107 22.46 -16.59 13.80
C GLN A 107 22.83 -17.59 14.92
N ASN A 108 22.51 -18.88 14.79
CA ASN A 108 22.75 -19.87 15.86
C ASN A 108 23.99 -20.75 15.66
N SER A 109 24.85 -20.47 14.67
CA SER A 109 25.95 -21.37 14.29
C SER A 109 27.30 -20.65 14.13
N GLY A 110 27.73 -19.95 15.18
CA GLY A 110 29.07 -19.37 15.25
C GLY A 110 29.39 -18.95 16.68
N GLY A 111 30.02 -19.85 17.43
CA GLY A 111 30.74 -19.49 18.64
C GLY A 111 31.97 -18.66 18.30
N ASP A 112 32.28 -17.73 19.21
CA ASP A 112 33.56 -17.03 19.36
C ASP A 112 34.14 -16.32 18.13
N ALA A 113 33.71 -15.08 17.91
CA ALA A 113 34.59 -13.95 17.59
C ALA A 113 33.80 -12.63 17.63
N SER A 114 34.35 -11.66 18.35
CA SER A 114 33.99 -10.24 18.38
C SER A 114 33.57 -9.67 17.01
N GLU A 115 32.41 -8.99 16.95
CA GLU A 115 32.18 -7.71 16.26
C GLU A 115 30.67 -7.41 16.11
N THR A 116 30.24 -6.28 16.62
CA THR A 116 28.85 -5.83 16.78
C THR A 116 28.18 -5.39 15.45
N ASP A 117 28.77 -5.65 14.28
CA ASP A 117 28.37 -5.03 13.00
C ASP A 117 27.78 -5.95 11.90
N PRO A 118 28.28 -7.17 11.62
CA PRO A 118 27.82 -7.96 10.47
C PRO A 118 26.38 -8.48 10.59
N SER A 119 25.97 -8.87 11.79
CA SER A 119 24.65 -9.44 12.06
C SER A 119 23.54 -8.38 12.01
N ASN A 120 23.84 -7.17 12.52
CA ASN A 120 22.96 -6.00 12.45
C ASN A 120 22.78 -5.52 11.01
N PHE A 121 23.85 -5.55 10.21
CA PHE A 121 23.78 -5.21 8.79
C PHE A 121 22.85 -6.15 8.01
N ILE A 122 22.96 -7.47 8.19
CA ILE A 122 22.10 -8.45 7.51
C ILE A 122 20.63 -8.30 7.95
N GLN A 123 20.37 -8.05 9.24
CA GLN A 123 19.01 -7.79 9.73
C GLN A 123 18.41 -6.53 9.10
N LYS A 124 19.17 -5.44 9.06
CA LYS A 124 18.76 -4.20 8.41
C LYS A 124 18.48 -4.41 6.92
N GLN A 125 19.37 -5.09 6.21
CA GLN A 125 19.21 -5.39 4.78
C GLN A 125 17.95 -6.24 4.50
N ALA A 126 17.67 -7.26 5.33
CA ALA A 126 16.45 -8.06 5.20
C ALA A 126 15.19 -7.22 5.41
N ILE A 127 15.18 -6.34 6.42
CA ILE A 127 14.05 -5.45 6.71
C ILE A 127 13.85 -4.44 5.58
N ASP A 128 14.91 -3.83 5.06
CA ASP A 128 14.85 -2.85 3.97
C ASP A 128 14.29 -3.46 2.69
N VAL A 129 14.77 -4.65 2.29
CA VAL A 129 14.28 -5.37 1.11
C VAL A 129 12.80 -5.76 1.26
N VAL A 130 12.37 -6.22 2.43
CA VAL A 130 10.95 -6.54 2.69
C VAL A 130 10.09 -5.28 2.70
N THR A 131 10.61 -4.16 3.20
CA THR A 131 9.90 -2.87 3.20
C THR A 131 9.70 -2.35 1.78
N ASP A 132 10.72 -2.45 0.94
CA ASP A 132 10.65 -2.16 -0.49
C ASP A 132 9.58 -3.03 -1.19
N ILE A 133 9.56 -4.34 -0.94
CA ILE A 133 8.55 -5.24 -1.51
C ILE A 133 7.14 -4.85 -1.07
N ASN A 134 6.95 -4.53 0.22
CA ASN A 134 5.64 -4.11 0.73
C ASN A 134 5.21 -2.76 0.16
N MET A 135 6.15 -1.87 -0.14
CA MET A 135 5.86 -0.61 -0.85
C MET A 135 5.40 -0.87 -2.30
N LEU A 136 6.12 -1.72 -3.04
CA LEU A 136 5.72 -2.15 -4.39
C LEU A 136 4.35 -2.86 -4.38
N ARG A 137 4.09 -3.66 -3.35
CA ARG A 137 2.79 -4.32 -3.15
C ARG A 137 1.68 -3.29 -2.97
N VAL A 138 1.89 -2.25 -2.16
CA VAL A 138 0.93 -1.14 -2.02
C VAL A 138 0.67 -0.45 -3.37
N PHE A 139 1.70 -0.21 -4.17
CA PHE A 139 1.51 0.34 -5.53
C PHE A 139 0.62 -0.57 -6.37
N LYS A 140 0.92 -1.87 -6.43
CA LYS A 140 0.09 -2.84 -7.14
C LYS A 140 -1.36 -2.81 -6.65
N THR A 141 -1.56 -2.89 -5.34
CA THR A 141 -2.88 -2.93 -4.71
C THR A 141 -3.76 -1.74 -5.10
N PHE A 142 -3.23 -0.52 -5.13
CA PHE A 142 -4.03 0.67 -5.45
C PHE A 142 -4.10 0.99 -6.95
N LEU A 143 -3.13 0.54 -7.76
CA LEU A 143 -3.13 0.75 -9.22
C LEU A 143 -3.89 -0.36 -9.98
N GLU A 144 -4.01 -1.55 -9.40
CA GLU A 144 -4.64 -2.73 -10.01
C GLU A 144 -5.82 -3.25 -9.20
N THR A 145 -5.57 -3.75 -7.98
CA THR A 145 -6.61 -4.46 -7.20
C THR A 145 -7.79 -3.57 -6.85
N THR A 146 -7.55 -2.30 -6.51
CA THR A 146 -8.62 -1.35 -6.13
C THR A 146 -9.50 -0.97 -7.32
N PRO A 147 -8.96 -0.54 -8.49
CA PRO A 147 -9.77 -0.34 -9.69
C PRO A 147 -10.48 -1.61 -10.20
N GLN A 148 -9.87 -2.78 -10.07
CA GLN A 148 -10.53 -4.05 -10.41
C GLN A 148 -11.70 -4.36 -9.46
N LEU A 149 -11.52 -4.18 -8.15
CA LEU A 149 -12.58 -4.32 -7.15
C LEU A 149 -13.74 -3.37 -7.46
N PHE A 150 -13.40 -2.13 -7.83
CA PHE A 150 -14.38 -1.13 -8.24
C PHE A 150 -15.24 -1.60 -9.42
N VAL A 151 -14.60 -2.14 -10.46
CA VAL A 151 -15.28 -2.74 -11.63
C VAL A 151 -16.12 -3.95 -11.23
N GLN A 152 -15.62 -4.83 -10.35
CA GLN A 152 -16.35 -6.02 -9.89
C GLN A 152 -17.64 -5.67 -9.13
N ILE A 153 -17.60 -4.63 -8.30
CA ILE A 153 -18.77 -4.11 -7.59
C ILE A 153 -19.76 -3.50 -8.60
N TYR A 154 -19.29 -2.71 -9.55
CA TYR A 154 -20.16 -2.15 -10.59
C TYR A 154 -20.87 -3.24 -11.41
N ILE A 155 -20.15 -4.27 -11.86
CA ILE A 155 -20.74 -5.39 -12.61
C ILE A 155 -21.77 -6.14 -11.77
N LEU A 156 -21.46 -6.39 -10.48
CA LEU A 156 -22.38 -7.04 -9.55
C LEU A 156 -23.70 -6.26 -9.45
N MET A 157 -23.61 -4.94 -9.31
CA MET A 157 -24.78 -4.08 -9.14
C MET A 157 -25.59 -3.89 -10.42
N GLU A 158 -24.95 -3.88 -11.60
CA GLU A 158 -25.65 -3.70 -12.88
C GLU A 158 -26.30 -4.99 -13.38
N HIS A 159 -25.69 -6.17 -13.15
CA HIS A 159 -26.16 -7.43 -13.73
C HIS A 159 -26.88 -8.35 -12.73
N GLY A 160 -26.85 -8.08 -11.43
CA GLY A 160 -27.66 -8.75 -10.41
C GLY A 160 -27.47 -10.27 -10.28
N LYS A 161 -26.45 -10.86 -10.91
CA LYS A 161 -26.21 -12.31 -10.85
C LYS A 161 -25.59 -12.66 -9.50
N ASN A 162 -26.39 -13.25 -8.62
CA ASN A 162 -25.96 -13.73 -7.30
C ASN A 162 -25.12 -15.00 -7.42
N ASN A 163 -23.83 -14.85 -7.74
CA ASN A 163 -22.86 -15.92 -7.58
C ASN A 163 -22.10 -15.69 -6.27
N PHE A 164 -22.16 -16.66 -5.35
CA PHE A 164 -21.42 -16.63 -4.08
C PHE A 164 -19.93 -16.30 -4.29
N ASP A 165 -19.34 -16.86 -5.33
CA ASP A 165 -17.94 -16.62 -5.72
C ASP A 165 -17.60 -15.14 -5.95
N GLN A 166 -18.53 -14.35 -6.49
CA GLN A 166 -18.30 -12.93 -6.75
C GLN A 166 -18.28 -12.11 -5.46
N TYR A 167 -19.19 -12.42 -4.52
CA TYR A 167 -19.17 -11.80 -3.20
C TYR A 167 -17.91 -12.18 -2.42
N ALA A 168 -17.51 -13.45 -2.47
CA ALA A 168 -16.27 -13.91 -1.86
C ALA A 168 -15.05 -13.18 -2.43
N ALA A 169 -14.98 -13.00 -3.77
CA ALA A 169 -13.89 -12.25 -4.42
C ALA A 169 -13.84 -10.77 -3.99
N ILE A 170 -14.99 -10.10 -3.87
CA ILE A 170 -15.10 -8.71 -3.41
C ILE A 170 -14.61 -8.59 -1.96
N ILE A 171 -15.07 -9.49 -1.07
CA ILE A 171 -14.66 -9.50 0.35
C ILE A 171 -13.16 -9.76 0.47
N MET A 172 -12.63 -10.74 -0.26
CA MET A 172 -11.20 -11.06 -0.28
C MET A 172 -10.37 -9.88 -0.78
N SER A 173 -10.86 -9.13 -1.77
CA SER A 173 -10.20 -7.93 -2.29
C SER A 173 -10.13 -6.81 -1.24
N PHE A 174 -11.22 -6.53 -0.53
CA PHE A 174 -11.22 -5.55 0.58
C PHE A 174 -10.25 -5.94 1.69
N CYS A 175 -10.23 -7.22 2.08
CA CYS A 175 -9.28 -7.75 3.04
C CYS A 175 -7.84 -7.59 2.53
N GLY A 176 -7.56 -7.99 1.28
CA GLY A 176 -6.23 -7.89 0.67
C GLY A 176 -5.69 -6.47 0.62
N ILE A 177 -6.53 -5.49 0.21
CA ILE A 177 -6.15 -4.07 0.19
C ILE A 177 -5.78 -3.57 1.59
N SER A 178 -6.56 -3.96 2.59
CA SER A 178 -6.36 -3.57 3.98
C SER A 178 -5.09 -4.19 4.56
N PHE A 179 -4.89 -5.50 4.37
CA PHE A 179 -3.68 -6.21 4.78
C PHE A 179 -2.43 -5.60 4.14
N SER A 180 -2.43 -5.36 2.82
CA SER A 180 -1.29 -4.72 2.16
C SER A 180 -0.95 -3.35 2.75
N THR A 181 -1.96 -2.56 3.12
CA THR A 181 -1.77 -1.25 3.75
C THR A 181 -1.17 -1.38 5.16
N VAL A 182 -1.60 -2.36 5.94
CA VAL A 182 -1.08 -2.63 7.29
C VAL A 182 0.34 -3.20 7.25
N ASP A 183 0.60 -4.12 6.31
CA ASP A 183 1.92 -4.74 6.13
C ASP A 183 2.96 -3.70 5.75
N TYR A 184 2.64 -2.80 4.81
CA TYR A 184 3.51 -1.68 4.49
C TYR A 184 3.78 -0.78 5.70
N GLN A 185 2.76 -0.37 6.43
CA GLN A 185 2.96 0.51 7.59
C GLN A 185 3.75 -0.18 8.72
N THR A 186 3.56 -1.48 8.88
CA THR A 186 4.34 -2.28 9.82
C THR A 186 5.80 -2.37 9.38
N SER A 187 6.07 -2.65 8.11
CA SER A 187 7.43 -2.71 7.56
C SER A 187 8.13 -1.36 7.57
N LEU A 188 7.44 -0.29 7.18
CA LEU A 188 7.96 1.07 7.22
C LEU A 188 8.38 1.44 8.64
N ARG A 189 7.53 1.15 9.64
CA ARG A 189 7.86 1.42 11.05
C ARG A 189 9.07 0.59 11.50
N LYS A 190 9.13 -0.69 11.12
CA LYS A 190 10.27 -1.57 11.38
C LYS A 190 11.57 -1.15 10.68
N SER A 191 11.51 -0.35 9.60
CA SER A 191 12.71 0.18 8.94
C SER A 191 13.30 1.43 9.60
N LEU A 192 12.56 2.07 10.52
CA LEU A 192 12.95 3.35 11.12
C LEU A 192 13.50 3.18 12.54
N PRO A 193 14.79 3.50 12.80
CA PRO A 193 15.50 3.11 14.03
C PRO A 193 14.87 3.63 15.33
N ASP A 194 14.09 4.70 15.24
CA ASP A 194 13.50 5.44 16.37
C ASP A 194 11.99 5.14 16.58
N LYS A 195 11.48 4.03 16.02
CA LYS A 195 10.06 3.67 16.19
C LYS A 195 9.88 2.24 16.69
N ASP A 196 9.16 2.10 17.80
CA ASP A 196 8.80 0.78 18.35
C ASP A 196 7.97 -0.05 17.38
N GLU A 197 8.07 -1.37 17.46
CA GLU A 197 7.20 -2.25 16.68
C GLU A 197 5.74 -2.12 17.13
N PHE A 198 4.79 -2.32 16.20
CA PHE A 198 3.39 -2.43 16.60
C PHE A 198 3.17 -3.74 17.36
N HIS A 199 2.61 -3.64 18.57
CA HIS A 199 1.98 -4.79 19.24
C HIS A 199 0.78 -5.31 18.43
N VAL A 200 0.41 -6.57 18.64
CA VAL A 200 -0.63 -7.27 17.85
C VAL A 200 -1.98 -6.53 17.89
N LEU A 201 -2.38 -6.02 19.06
CA LEU A 201 -3.65 -5.32 19.24
C LEU A 201 -3.72 -3.99 18.44
N PRO A 202 -2.76 -3.06 18.53
CA PRO A 202 -2.68 -1.89 17.64
C PRO A 202 -2.75 -2.22 16.15
N LYS A 203 -2.11 -3.32 15.69
CA LYS A 203 -2.18 -3.75 14.28
C LYS A 203 -3.59 -4.15 13.90
N LEU A 204 -4.27 -4.92 14.76
CA LEU A 204 -5.64 -5.37 14.52
C LEU A 204 -6.62 -4.18 14.45
N VAL A 205 -6.52 -3.24 15.38
CA VAL A 205 -7.34 -2.01 15.38
C VAL A 205 -7.06 -1.18 14.12
N TYR A 206 -5.80 -1.05 13.72
CA TYR A 206 -5.41 -0.36 12.49
C TYR A 206 -5.95 -1.06 11.23
N LEU A 207 -5.96 -2.39 11.21
CA LEU A 207 -6.54 -3.21 10.13
C LEU A 207 -8.03 -2.94 9.98
N PHE A 208 -8.81 -3.01 11.06
CA PHE A 208 -10.24 -2.73 11.01
C PHE A 208 -10.54 -1.29 10.61
N TYR A 209 -9.79 -0.32 11.12
CA TYR A 209 -9.88 1.07 10.69
C TYR A 209 -9.68 1.20 9.16
N LYS A 210 -8.60 0.64 8.61
CA LYS A 210 -8.32 0.72 7.18
C LYS A 210 -9.36 -0.03 6.34
N LEU A 211 -9.76 -1.21 6.77
CA LEU A 211 -10.80 -2.00 6.11
C LEU A 211 -12.10 -1.22 5.99
N LEU A 212 -12.63 -0.72 7.10
CA LEU A 212 -13.93 -0.07 7.13
C LEU A 212 -13.94 1.29 6.41
N THR A 213 -12.85 2.07 6.53
CA THR A 213 -12.73 3.36 5.82
C THR A 213 -12.55 3.18 4.31
N ILE A 214 -11.79 2.18 3.88
CA ILE A 214 -11.64 1.87 2.44
C ILE A 214 -12.96 1.29 1.89
N THR A 215 -13.63 0.43 2.64
CA THR A 215 -14.92 -0.16 2.24
C THR A 215 -15.97 0.92 2.03
N SER A 216 -16.22 1.77 3.02
CA SER A 216 -17.20 2.87 2.88
C SER A 216 -16.90 3.76 1.67
N TRP A 217 -15.63 4.07 1.43
CA TRP A 217 -15.22 4.95 0.35
C TRP A 217 -15.37 4.32 -1.04
N ILE A 218 -14.93 3.08 -1.23
CA ILE A 218 -15.08 2.36 -2.51
C ILE A 218 -16.57 2.14 -2.82
N LEU A 219 -17.37 1.76 -1.83
CA LEU A 219 -18.82 1.61 -2.02
C LEU A 219 -19.48 2.94 -2.41
N SER A 220 -19.08 4.06 -1.79
CA SER A 220 -19.56 5.40 -2.15
C SER A 220 -19.27 5.74 -3.62
N PHE A 221 -18.05 5.45 -4.10
CA PHE A 221 -17.73 5.62 -5.52
C PHE A 221 -18.56 4.72 -6.43
N SER A 222 -18.87 3.49 -5.97
CA SER A 222 -19.69 2.57 -6.75
C SER A 222 -21.12 3.12 -6.89
N LEU A 223 -21.66 3.72 -5.83
CA LEU A 223 -22.97 4.37 -5.83
C LEU A 223 -23.05 5.55 -6.81
N ILE A 224 -22.08 6.49 -6.79
CA ILE A 224 -22.08 7.61 -7.75
C ILE A 224 -21.88 7.14 -9.19
N THR A 225 -21.17 6.04 -9.42
CA THR A 225 -20.94 5.48 -10.76
C THR A 225 -22.18 4.86 -11.36
N LEU A 226 -23.02 4.25 -10.52
CA LEU A 226 -24.35 3.79 -10.94
C LEU A 226 -25.29 4.93 -11.28
N LEU A 227 -25.16 6.07 -10.58
CA LEU A 227 -25.92 7.27 -10.88
C LEU A 227 -25.46 7.91 -12.21
N SER A 228 -24.15 8.10 -12.35
CA SER A 228 -23.53 8.66 -13.55
C SER A 228 -22.04 8.34 -13.60
N VAL A 229 -21.64 7.53 -14.58
CA VAL A 229 -20.23 7.21 -14.85
C VAL A 229 -19.42 8.49 -15.09
N ARG A 230 -19.98 9.48 -15.80
CA ARG A 230 -19.30 10.76 -16.07
C ARG A 230 -19.01 11.54 -14.79
N SER A 231 -19.97 11.59 -13.86
CA SER A 231 -19.80 12.28 -12.57
C SER A 231 -18.73 11.59 -11.72
N SER A 232 -18.72 10.26 -11.71
CA SER A 232 -17.70 9.47 -11.01
C SER A 232 -16.29 9.72 -11.56
N VAL A 233 -16.11 9.64 -12.89
CA VAL A 233 -14.81 9.92 -13.52
C VAL A 233 -14.35 11.35 -13.23
N THR A 234 -15.26 12.32 -13.29
CA THR A 234 -14.94 13.72 -12.97
C THR A 234 -14.47 13.88 -11.52
N LEU A 235 -15.16 13.23 -10.58
CA LEU A 235 -14.80 13.24 -9.16
C LEU A 235 -13.44 12.57 -8.91
N LEU A 236 -13.17 11.41 -9.52
CA LEU A 236 -11.88 10.71 -9.41
C LEU A 236 -10.72 11.57 -9.94
N VAL A 237 -10.89 12.20 -11.11
CA VAL A 237 -9.89 13.11 -11.68
C VAL A 237 -9.66 14.32 -10.77
N PHE A 238 -10.73 14.93 -10.25
CA PHE A 238 -10.62 16.05 -9.33
C PHE A 238 -9.86 15.67 -8.05
N LEU A 239 -10.21 14.54 -7.43
CA LEU A 239 -9.54 14.05 -6.23
C LEU A 239 -8.08 13.70 -6.49
N TRP A 240 -7.76 13.15 -7.66
CA TRP A 240 -6.39 12.88 -8.07
C TRP A 240 -5.59 14.18 -8.20
N ILE A 241 -6.13 15.21 -8.85
CA ILE A 241 -5.47 16.52 -8.98
C ILE A 241 -5.20 17.11 -7.59
N CYS A 242 -6.19 17.09 -6.69
CA CYS A 242 -6.03 17.54 -5.31
C CYS A 242 -4.93 16.76 -4.57
N GLY A 243 -4.93 15.43 -4.66
CA GLY A 243 -3.91 14.57 -4.07
C GLY A 243 -2.52 14.80 -4.66
N PHE A 244 -2.42 15.04 -5.96
CA PHE A 244 -1.16 15.33 -6.64
C PHE A 244 -0.61 16.69 -6.21
N ILE A 245 -1.42 17.75 -6.20
CA ILE A 245 -1.02 19.08 -5.69
C ILE A 245 -0.56 18.97 -4.24
N TRP A 246 -1.27 18.19 -3.42
CA TRP A 246 -0.86 17.91 -2.04
C TRP A 246 0.55 17.29 -1.99
N THR A 247 0.81 16.25 -2.78
CA THR A 247 2.13 15.59 -2.81
C THR A 247 3.24 16.52 -3.27
N LEU A 248 2.97 17.44 -4.19
CA LEU A 248 3.93 18.46 -4.63
C LEU A 248 4.30 19.40 -3.48
N LYS A 249 3.31 19.87 -2.70
CA LYS A 249 3.51 20.74 -1.53
C LYS A 249 4.27 20.05 -0.40
N GLN A 250 4.21 18.73 -0.31
CA GLN A 250 4.94 17.98 0.72
C GLN A 250 6.45 17.91 0.47
N HIS A 251 6.95 18.30 -0.72
CA HIS A 251 8.38 18.27 -1.06
C HIS A 251 9.06 16.93 -0.72
N THR A 252 8.55 15.83 -1.26
CA THR A 252 9.15 14.50 -1.07
C THR A 252 10.47 14.34 -1.81
N ALA A 253 11.40 13.57 -1.24
CA ALA A 253 12.68 13.18 -1.86
C ALA A 253 12.91 11.67 -1.72
N PHE A 254 12.01 10.88 -2.30
CA PHE A 254 12.08 9.42 -2.22
C PHE A 254 13.03 8.83 -3.28
N CYS A 255 13.05 9.42 -4.46
CA CYS A 255 13.86 9.01 -5.62
C CYS A 255 15.04 9.96 -5.84
N LYS A 256 16.20 9.42 -6.27
CA LYS A 256 17.38 10.23 -6.62
C LYS A 256 17.16 11.09 -7.88
N SER A 257 16.37 10.59 -8.83
CA SER A 257 16.05 11.27 -10.09
C SER A 257 14.77 12.09 -10.00
N LYS A 258 14.79 13.33 -10.50
CA LYS A 258 13.61 14.23 -10.53
C LYS A 258 12.43 13.61 -11.29
N LYS A 259 12.67 12.94 -12.42
CA LYS A 259 11.61 12.29 -13.21
C LYS A 259 10.91 11.18 -12.42
N MET A 260 11.70 10.39 -11.69
CA MET A 260 11.20 9.31 -10.85
C MET A 260 10.44 9.84 -9.62
N GLU A 261 10.86 10.98 -9.08
CA GLU A 261 10.14 11.63 -7.98
C GLU A 261 8.76 12.14 -8.43
N TYR A 262 8.63 12.69 -9.64
CA TYR A 262 7.32 13.06 -10.18
C TYR A 262 6.42 11.84 -10.37
N LEU A 263 6.95 10.74 -10.91
CA LEU A 263 6.21 9.48 -11.03
C LEU A 263 5.73 8.96 -9.67
N TYR A 264 6.60 9.02 -8.66
CA TYR A 264 6.29 8.63 -7.28
C TYR A 264 5.13 9.46 -6.74
N ARG A 265 5.21 10.79 -6.87
CA ARG A 265 4.16 11.71 -6.44
C ARG A 265 2.83 11.46 -7.17
N SER A 266 2.85 11.15 -8.46
CA SER A 266 1.64 10.80 -9.22
C SER A 266 1.00 9.51 -8.71
N VAL A 267 1.79 8.46 -8.44
CA VAL A 267 1.29 7.19 -7.88
C VAL A 267 0.73 7.40 -6.47
N VAL A 268 1.43 8.14 -5.62
CA VAL A 268 0.93 8.49 -4.29
C VAL A 268 -0.34 9.32 -4.37
N GLY A 269 -0.46 10.23 -5.35
CA GLY A 269 -1.70 10.95 -5.65
C GLY A 269 -2.87 10.00 -5.93
N ILE A 270 -2.65 8.91 -6.66
CA ILE A 270 -3.67 7.85 -6.88
C ILE A 270 -4.00 7.14 -5.57
N ILE A 271 -3.01 6.76 -4.77
CA ILE A 271 -3.23 6.11 -3.48
C ILE A 271 -4.07 7.01 -2.55
N LEU A 272 -3.80 8.32 -2.54
CA LEU A 272 -4.53 9.31 -1.74
C LEU A 272 -5.99 9.44 -2.13
N ILE A 273 -6.39 9.08 -3.35
CA ILE A 273 -7.82 8.97 -3.70
C ILE A 273 -8.49 7.97 -2.77
N PHE A 274 -7.86 6.82 -2.47
CA PHE A 274 -8.50 5.70 -1.79
C PHE A 274 -8.22 5.64 -0.28
N THR A 275 -7.00 5.99 0.14
CA THR A 275 -6.62 5.92 1.55
C THR A 275 -5.58 6.97 1.92
N PHE A 276 -5.65 7.44 3.17
CA PHE A 276 -4.60 8.31 3.69
C PHE A 276 -3.28 7.55 3.75
N PHE A 277 -2.32 8.03 2.95
CA PHE A 277 -0.95 7.53 2.89
C PHE A 277 -0.03 8.56 3.52
N ASN A 278 0.65 8.19 4.62
CA ASN A 278 1.53 9.13 5.32
C ASN A 278 2.88 9.25 4.59
N ILE A 279 3.03 10.37 3.89
CA ILE A 279 4.17 10.68 3.03
C ILE A 279 5.36 11.25 3.81
N LYS A 280 5.15 11.87 4.98
CA LYS A 280 6.22 12.65 5.63
C LYS A 280 6.50 12.29 7.09
N GLY A 281 5.77 11.33 7.66
CA GLY A 281 6.05 10.81 9.00
C GLY A 281 5.89 11.79 10.19
N ARG A 282 5.66 13.08 9.97
CA ARG A 282 5.51 14.14 11.00
C ARG A 282 4.13 14.17 11.65
N LYS A 283 3.91 15.09 12.62
CA LYS A 283 2.63 15.33 13.33
C LYS A 283 1.48 15.51 12.33
N THR A 284 0.75 14.43 12.07
CA THR A 284 -0.24 14.33 11.00
C THR A 284 -1.69 14.46 11.47
N LYS A 285 -1.96 14.66 12.78
CA LYS A 285 -3.33 14.64 13.34
C LYS A 285 -4.29 15.57 12.61
N VAL A 286 -3.87 16.81 12.32
CA VAL A 286 -4.70 17.79 11.60
C VAL A 286 -4.95 17.34 10.16
N TYR A 287 -3.91 16.91 9.44
CA TYR A 287 -4.04 16.46 8.05
C TYR A 287 -4.91 15.20 7.90
N ILE A 288 -4.78 14.26 8.84
CA ILE A 288 -5.63 13.07 8.91
C ILE A 288 -7.08 13.47 9.17
N SER A 289 -7.31 14.39 10.11
CA SER A 289 -8.65 14.89 10.42
C SER A 289 -9.29 15.58 9.22
N ILE A 290 -8.58 16.48 8.54
CA ILE A 290 -9.06 17.15 7.32
C ILE A 290 -9.37 16.12 6.22
N TYR A 291 -8.49 15.14 6.02
CA TYR A 291 -8.68 14.10 5.00
C TYR A 291 -9.95 13.28 5.24
N TYR A 292 -10.10 12.71 6.44
CA TYR A 292 -11.26 11.88 6.76
C TYR A 292 -12.56 12.69 6.91
N ALA A 293 -12.49 13.95 7.32
CA ALA A 293 -13.64 14.87 7.29
C ALA A 293 -14.09 15.12 5.84
N THR A 294 -13.15 15.40 4.93
CA THR A 294 -13.45 15.59 3.50
C THR A 294 -14.10 14.34 2.89
N HIS A 295 -13.54 13.15 3.16
CA HIS A 295 -14.12 11.88 2.71
C HIS A 295 -15.54 11.70 3.25
N THR A 296 -15.76 11.98 4.54
CA THR A 296 -17.09 11.89 5.16
C THR A 296 -18.09 12.84 4.48
N VAL A 297 -17.71 14.09 4.24
CA VAL A 297 -18.56 15.08 3.56
C VAL A 297 -18.89 14.65 2.13
N VAL A 298 -17.91 14.16 1.37
CA VAL A 298 -18.14 13.68 -0.01
C VAL A 298 -19.04 12.44 -0.02
N THR A 299 -18.82 11.49 0.89
CA THR A 299 -19.69 10.29 1.03
C THR A 299 -21.13 10.68 1.33
N LEU A 300 -21.34 11.60 2.30
CA LEU A 300 -22.67 12.10 2.62
C LEU A 300 -23.30 12.84 1.44
N GLY A 301 -22.52 13.63 0.69
CA GLY A 301 -22.97 14.29 -0.53
C GLY A 301 -23.42 13.31 -1.62
N ILE A 302 -22.71 12.19 -1.80
CA ILE A 302 -23.09 11.12 -2.75
C ILE A 302 -24.39 10.45 -2.31
N LEU A 303 -24.51 10.09 -1.03
CA LEU A 303 -25.73 9.47 -0.47
C LEU A 303 -26.93 10.41 -0.57
N PHE A 304 -26.72 11.71 -0.35
CA PHE A 304 -27.75 12.73 -0.51
C PHE A 304 -28.18 12.88 -1.97
N ALA A 305 -27.23 12.98 -2.90
CA ALA A 305 -27.52 13.10 -4.34
C ALA A 305 -28.40 11.95 -4.85
N TYR A 306 -28.23 10.74 -4.32
CA TYR A 306 -29.08 9.61 -4.64
C TYR A 306 -30.55 9.82 -4.25
N ILE A 307 -30.80 10.30 -3.03
CA ILE A 307 -32.17 10.51 -2.52
C ILE A 307 -32.92 11.47 -3.44
N PHE A 308 -32.22 12.47 -4.00
CA PHE A 308 -32.81 13.44 -4.91
C PHE A 308 -33.05 12.92 -6.33
N TRP A 309 -32.18 12.07 -6.86
CA TRP A 309 -32.24 11.65 -8.27
C TRP A 309 -33.05 10.38 -8.55
N LYS A 310 -33.57 9.70 -7.51
CA LYS A 310 -34.43 8.48 -7.55
C LYS A 310 -34.23 7.58 -8.80
N PRO A 311 -33.28 6.63 -8.77
CA PRO A 311 -33.05 5.71 -9.87
C PRO A 311 -34.19 4.68 -10.06
N PRO A 312 -34.22 3.94 -11.19
CA PRO A 312 -35.26 2.95 -11.47
C PRO A 312 -35.31 1.79 -10.47
N ILE A 313 -36.50 1.21 -10.28
CA ILE A 313 -36.88 0.24 -9.22
C ILE A 313 -35.90 -0.95 -9.05
N ILE A 314 -35.35 -1.52 -10.13
CA ILE A 314 -34.40 -2.65 -10.04
C ILE A 314 -33.07 -2.23 -9.40
N LYS A 315 -32.64 -0.99 -9.64
CA LYS A 315 -31.44 -0.42 -9.03
C LYS A 315 -31.67 -0.09 -7.55
N GLU A 316 -32.91 0.09 -7.11
CA GLU A 316 -33.22 0.50 -5.73
C GLU A 316 -32.83 -0.53 -4.68
N ILE A 317 -33.01 -1.85 -4.90
CA ILE A 317 -32.70 -2.87 -3.88
C ILE A 317 -31.17 -2.97 -3.66
N HIS A 318 -30.40 -3.17 -4.73
CA HIS A 318 -28.94 -3.24 -4.65
C HIS A 318 -28.35 -1.93 -4.12
N PHE A 319 -28.89 -0.79 -4.56
CA PHE A 319 -28.46 0.51 -4.07
C PHE A 319 -28.75 0.69 -2.58
N THR A 320 -29.93 0.28 -2.10
CA THR A 320 -30.29 0.37 -0.69
C THR A 320 -29.36 -0.47 0.18
N ILE A 321 -29.09 -1.71 -0.22
CA ILE A 321 -28.14 -2.59 0.50
C ILE A 321 -26.75 -1.95 0.55
N VAL A 322 -26.23 -1.48 -0.59
CA VAL A 322 -24.89 -0.87 -0.65
C VAL A 322 -24.84 0.45 0.13
N SER A 323 -25.92 1.23 0.16
CA SER A 323 -26.02 2.44 0.98
C SER A 323 -25.99 2.15 2.47
N ILE A 324 -26.76 1.16 2.93
CA ILE A 324 -26.74 0.71 4.33
C ILE A 324 -25.33 0.24 4.71
N LEU A 325 -24.70 -0.58 3.86
CA LEU A 325 -23.34 -1.06 4.09
C LEU A 325 -22.32 0.07 4.09
N THR A 326 -22.48 1.08 3.22
CA THR A 326 -21.65 2.29 3.16
C THR A 326 -21.75 3.09 4.45
N VAL A 327 -22.96 3.35 4.95
CA VAL A 327 -23.17 4.09 6.21
C VAL A 327 -22.61 3.31 7.39
N LEU A 328 -22.90 2.01 7.48
CA LEU A 328 -22.41 1.15 8.56
C LEU A 328 -20.87 1.11 8.60
N SER A 329 -20.24 0.88 7.45
CA SER A 329 -18.78 0.86 7.35
C SER A 329 -18.14 2.23 7.60
N LEU A 330 -18.80 3.34 7.22
CA LEU A 330 -18.31 4.68 7.51
C LEU A 330 -18.32 4.95 9.01
N VAL A 331 -19.47 4.74 9.69
CA VAL A 331 -19.61 4.98 11.12
C VAL A 331 -18.63 4.12 11.92
N LEU A 332 -18.59 2.81 11.65
CA LEU A 332 -17.65 1.91 12.32
C LEU A 332 -16.20 2.30 12.00
N GLY A 333 -15.89 2.68 10.75
CA GLY A 333 -14.57 3.11 10.33
C GLY A 333 -14.08 4.36 11.08
N ILE A 334 -14.96 5.34 11.30
CA ILE A 334 -14.65 6.53 12.10
C ILE A 334 -14.45 6.17 13.59
N ILE A 335 -15.26 5.26 14.14
CA ILE A 335 -15.07 4.76 15.52
C ILE A 335 -13.69 4.12 15.66
N PHE A 336 -13.31 3.19 14.76
CA PHE A 336 -11.99 2.56 14.79
C PHE A 336 -10.85 3.54 14.51
N LEU A 337 -11.05 4.56 13.67
CA LEU A 337 -10.10 5.65 13.46
C LEU A 337 -9.85 6.41 14.77
N VAL A 338 -10.91 6.89 15.44
CA VAL A 338 -10.78 7.62 16.71
C VAL A 338 -10.15 6.74 17.78
N LEU A 339 -10.61 5.48 17.89
CA LEU A 339 -10.06 4.47 18.79
C LEU A 339 -8.56 4.29 18.60
N TYR A 340 -8.13 4.10 17.34
CA TYR A 340 -6.73 3.98 16.99
C TYR A 340 -5.95 5.24 17.39
N TYR A 341 -6.38 6.43 16.98
CA TYR A 341 -5.62 7.66 17.24
C TYR A 341 -5.63 8.12 18.70
N ARG A 342 -6.63 7.71 19.49
CA ARG A 342 -6.74 8.07 20.91
C ARG A 342 -5.94 7.13 21.81
N TRP A 343 -5.96 5.81 21.54
CA TRP A 343 -5.38 4.82 22.46
C TRP A 343 -4.18 4.07 21.90
N PHE A 344 -4.04 3.94 20.58
CA PHE A 344 -3.05 3.06 19.96
C PHE A 344 -2.05 3.78 19.05
N HIS A 345 -2.33 5.02 18.61
CA HIS A 345 -1.41 5.75 17.77
C HIS A 345 -0.22 6.21 18.62
N PRO A 346 1.01 5.89 18.21
CA PRO A 346 2.22 6.20 18.98
C PRO A 346 2.55 7.70 19.15
N THR A 347 1.63 8.64 18.89
CA THR A 347 1.89 10.08 19.15
C THR A 347 1.85 10.43 20.63
N ALA A 348 1.66 9.45 21.51
CA ALA A 348 1.76 9.62 22.95
C ALA A 348 3.21 9.47 23.51
N TYR A 349 4.20 9.08 22.69
CA TYR A 349 5.58 8.85 23.17
C TYR A 349 6.68 9.43 22.27
N CYS A 350 6.42 10.53 21.56
CA CYS A 350 7.54 11.45 21.27
C CYS A 350 7.83 12.19 22.58
N ARG A 351 8.62 11.59 23.47
CA ARG A 351 9.40 12.38 24.42
C ARG A 351 10.22 13.32 23.52
N PRO A 352 10.20 14.65 23.74
CA PRO A 352 11.26 15.48 23.19
C PRO A 352 12.54 14.79 23.63
N GLN A 353 13.39 14.40 22.67
CA GLN A 353 14.74 14.02 23.00
C GLN A 353 15.33 15.27 23.64
N ALA A 354 15.35 15.28 24.98
CA ALA A 354 16.12 16.23 25.74
C ALA A 354 17.55 16.08 25.21
N CYS A 355 18.17 17.22 24.87
CA CYS A 355 19.62 17.39 24.84
C CYS A 355 20.26 16.35 25.77
N SER A 356 20.81 15.31 25.17
CA SER A 356 21.70 14.38 25.84
C SER A 356 23.03 14.71 25.19
N ASP A 357 23.92 15.25 26.01
CA ASP A 357 25.15 15.93 25.65
C ASP A 357 25.92 15.22 24.53
N GLU A 358 26.34 16.02 23.55
CA GLU A 358 27.34 15.64 22.56
C GLU A 358 28.58 15.16 23.32
N THR A 359 28.81 13.85 23.28
CA THR A 359 30.14 13.30 23.51
C THR A 359 30.75 13.09 22.14
N ASP A 360 31.82 13.85 21.86
CA ASP A 360 32.53 14.01 20.57
C ASP A 360 33.17 12.72 20.00
N GLY A 361 32.72 11.53 20.40
CA GLY A 361 33.23 10.24 19.94
C GLY A 361 32.34 9.46 18.97
N GLU A 362 31.02 9.72 18.92
CA GLU A 362 30.08 8.95 18.06
C GLU A 362 29.83 9.57 16.67
N THR A 363 30.27 10.80 16.44
CA THR A 363 29.97 11.55 15.21
C THR A 363 30.61 10.90 13.98
N GLU A 364 31.78 10.28 14.10
CA GLU A 364 32.45 9.60 12.97
C GLU A 364 31.83 8.25 12.58
N GLN A 365 31.10 7.58 13.49
CA GLN A 365 30.49 6.27 13.22
C GLN A 365 29.08 6.40 12.62
N ARG A 366 28.35 7.46 13.00
CA ARG A 366 27.03 7.77 12.44
C ARG A 366 27.09 8.30 11.00
N GLU A 367 28.21 8.90 10.59
CA GLU A 367 28.46 9.31 9.21
C GLU A 367 28.78 8.14 8.25
N ARG A 368 29.22 6.99 8.77
CA ARG A 368 29.66 5.84 7.94
C ARG A 368 28.50 4.93 7.49
N ALA A 369 27.37 4.94 8.19
CA ALA A 369 26.19 4.17 7.81
C ALA A 369 25.24 5.00 6.94
N LYS A 370 25.25 4.79 5.62
CA LYS A 370 24.31 5.45 4.70
C LYS A 370 22.86 5.28 5.22
N PRO A 371 22.13 6.37 5.50
CA PRO A 371 20.73 6.28 5.93
C PRO A 371 19.89 5.57 4.86
N GLY A 372 19.00 4.68 5.31
CA GLY A 372 18.12 3.93 4.42
C GLY A 372 17.19 4.85 3.63
N ARG A 373 16.69 4.40 2.46
CA ARG A 373 15.81 5.22 1.60
C ARG A 373 14.62 5.82 2.36
N PHE A 374 13.97 5.02 3.19
CA PHE A 374 12.83 5.46 4.00
C PHE A 374 13.21 6.37 5.17
N GLN A 375 14.46 6.29 5.65
CA GLN A 375 14.99 7.18 6.68
C GLN A 375 15.25 8.58 6.10
N ASN A 376 15.90 8.66 4.93
CA ASN A 376 16.07 9.92 4.18
C ASN A 376 14.74 10.56 3.81
N PHE A 377 13.75 9.74 3.46
CA PHE A 377 12.41 10.18 3.09
C PHE A 377 11.64 10.84 4.26
N ILE A 378 11.88 10.42 5.51
CA ILE A 378 11.16 10.90 6.69
C ILE A 378 11.90 12.03 7.43
N MET A 379 13.22 12.13 7.29
CA MET A 379 14.04 13.17 7.95
C MET A 379 13.97 14.56 7.29
N GLN A 380 13.29 14.71 6.14
CA GLN A 380 13.08 15.99 5.42
C GLN A 380 11.66 16.54 5.54
#